data_AF-A0A9E5QQH8-F1
#
_entry.id   AF-A0A9E5QQH8-F1
#
_cell.length_a   1.000
_cell.length_b   1.000
_cell.length_c   1.000
_cell.angle_alpha   90.00
_cell.angle_beta   90.00
_cell.angle_gamma   90.00
#
_symmetry.space_group_name_H-M   'P 1'
#
loop_
_entity.id
_entity.type
_entity.pdbx_description
1 polymer ?
#
loop_
_entity_poly.entity_id
_entity_poly.type
_entity_poly.pdbx_seq_one_letter_code
_entity_poly.pdbx_strand_id
1 'polypeptide(L)'
;MTKTFAIIAAALTLGGCASTYHLTLMPRDSGVLYYGTLQDAGAREGGITVTIEDRTYTGTWVEVVSDRSQGYATAGVGAGHRGWAMGGSFFTVDNPSGGEAKALLRSADGEGLRCDLRGGYGRAGGGMCFDDRGRPYDVQIRPVPAS
;
A
#
# COMPACT_ATOMS: atom_id res chain seq x y z
N MET A 1 45.24 2.24 -8.94
CA MET A 1 43.95 1.95 -9.58
C MET A 1 43.08 1.11 -8.65
N THR A 2 42.72 1.64 -7.47
CA THR A 2 42.12 0.82 -6.40
C THR A 2 41.00 1.51 -5.62
N LYS A 3 40.75 2.80 -5.90
CA LYS A 3 39.74 3.62 -5.18
C LYS A 3 38.37 3.64 -5.86
N THR A 4 38.28 3.27 -7.13
CA THR A 4 37.03 3.36 -7.92
C THR A 4 36.07 2.19 -7.66
N PHE A 5 36.57 1.04 -7.19
CA PHE A 5 35.75 -0.15 -6.94
C PHE A 5 34.89 -0.06 -5.67
N ALA A 6 35.25 0.80 -4.71
CA ALA A 6 34.52 0.90 -3.45
C ALA A 6 33.17 1.62 -3.57
N ILE A 7 32.96 2.44 -4.61
CA ILE A 7 31.75 3.26 -4.77
C ILE A 7 30.60 2.47 -5.40
N ILE A 8 30.88 1.48 -6.25
CA ILE A 8 29.84 0.67 -6.91
C ILE A 8 29.19 -0.31 -5.91
N ALA A 9 29.94 -0.78 -4.91
CA ALA A 9 29.42 -1.71 -3.90
C ALA A 9 28.39 -1.07 -2.94
N ALA A 10 28.46 0.24 -2.69
CA ALA A 10 27.52 0.95 -1.83
C ALA A 10 26.19 1.31 -2.52
N ALA A 11 26.12 1.26 -3.86
CA ALA A 11 24.91 1.60 -4.61
C ALA A 11 23.90 0.43 -4.72
N LEU A 12 24.36 -0.81 -4.51
CA LEU A 12 23.51 -2.02 -4.62
C LEU A 12 22.73 -2.35 -3.33
N THR A 13 23.06 -1.73 -2.20
CA THR A 13 22.34 -1.94 -0.92
C THR A 13 21.19 -0.96 -0.70
N LEU A 14 20.98 -0.01 -1.62
CA LEU A 14 19.85 0.94 -1.61
C LEU A 14 18.66 0.47 -2.45
N GLY A 15 18.64 -0.81 -2.87
CA GLY A 15 17.46 -1.45 -3.45
C GLY A 15 16.35 -1.52 -2.40
N GLY A 16 15.58 -0.45 -2.25
CA GLY A 16 14.36 -0.42 -1.45
C GLY A 16 13.47 -1.59 -1.86
N CYS A 17 13.03 -2.38 -0.89
CA CYS A 17 12.19 -3.54 -1.11
C CYS A 17 10.85 -3.10 -1.71
N ALA A 18 10.76 -3.01 -3.04
CA ALA A 18 9.48 -2.88 -3.73
C ALA A 18 8.65 -4.12 -3.35
N SER A 19 7.67 -3.92 -2.46
CA SER A 19 6.89 -5.01 -1.93
C SER A 19 5.77 -5.32 -2.91
N THR A 20 5.82 -6.50 -3.51
CA THR A 20 4.75 -6.95 -4.41
C THR A 20 3.72 -7.74 -3.60
N TYR A 21 2.45 -7.55 -3.95
CA TYR A 21 1.32 -8.23 -3.37
C TYR A 21 0.53 -8.93 -4.48
N HIS A 22 -0.03 -10.09 -4.15
CA HIS A 22 -1.00 -10.78 -5.00
C HIS A 22 -2.41 -10.29 -4.66
N LEU A 23 -3.16 -10.01 -5.71
CA LEU A 23 -4.59 -9.76 -5.65
C LEU A 23 -5.34 -10.99 -6.12
N THR A 24 -6.38 -11.35 -5.38
CA THR A 24 -7.38 -12.33 -5.82
C THR A 24 -8.72 -11.64 -5.79
N LEU A 25 -9.44 -11.70 -6.90
CA LEU A 25 -10.76 -11.09 -7.06
C LEU A 25 -11.78 -12.17 -7.33
N MET A 26 -12.97 -12.02 -6.78
CA MET A 26 -14.09 -12.92 -7.04
C MET A 26 -15.36 -12.09 -7.25
N PRO A 27 -16.07 -12.26 -8.38
CA PRO A 27 -17.39 -11.66 -8.56
C PRO A 27 -18.35 -12.14 -7.47
N ARG A 28 -19.32 -11.33 -7.06
CA ARG A 28 -20.36 -11.81 -6.12
C ARG A 28 -21.42 -12.69 -6.75
N ASP A 29 -21.47 -12.71 -8.07
CA ASP A 29 -22.41 -13.50 -8.86
C ASP A 29 -21.83 -14.84 -9.34
N SER A 30 -20.54 -15.11 -9.10
CA SER A 30 -19.88 -16.34 -9.54
C SER A 30 -18.78 -16.79 -8.58
N GLY A 31 -18.42 -18.07 -8.63
CA GLY A 31 -17.28 -18.62 -7.86
C GLY A 31 -15.94 -18.52 -8.59
N VAL A 32 -15.85 -17.77 -9.71
CA VAL A 32 -14.65 -17.69 -10.53
C VAL A 32 -13.64 -16.76 -9.89
N LEU A 33 -12.39 -17.21 -9.76
CA LEU A 33 -11.30 -16.40 -9.23
C LEU A 33 -10.48 -15.75 -10.36
N TYR A 34 -10.25 -14.47 -10.20
CA TYR A 34 -9.38 -13.65 -11.02
C TYR A 34 -8.17 -13.17 -10.22
N TYR A 35 -7.11 -12.76 -10.92
CA TYR A 35 -5.82 -12.51 -10.29
C TYR A 35 -5.22 -11.20 -10.75
N GLY A 36 -4.40 -10.63 -9.88
CA GLY A 36 -3.68 -9.41 -10.14
C GLY A 36 -2.45 -9.26 -9.26
N THR A 37 -1.76 -8.15 -9.47
CA THR A 37 -0.60 -7.74 -8.69
C THR A 37 -0.74 -6.29 -8.29
N LEU A 38 -0.25 -5.99 -7.08
CA LEU A 38 -0.13 -4.65 -6.55
C LEU A 38 1.33 -4.44 -6.14
N GLN A 39 1.91 -3.32 -6.56
CA GLN A 39 3.27 -2.95 -6.22
C GLN A 39 3.25 -1.80 -5.23
N ASP A 40 3.96 -1.96 -4.12
CA ASP A 40 4.27 -0.90 -3.16
C ASP A 40 5.73 -0.50 -3.33
N ALA A 41 5.95 0.71 -3.86
CA ALA A 41 7.27 1.27 -4.10
C ALA A 41 7.79 2.11 -2.92
N GLY A 42 7.16 2.02 -1.74
CA GLY A 42 7.51 2.83 -0.56
C GLY A 42 7.01 4.28 -0.62
N ALA A 43 6.31 4.65 -1.69
CA ALA A 43 5.43 5.80 -1.75
C ALA A 43 4.01 5.30 -1.46
N ARG A 44 3.14 6.12 -0.89
CA ARG A 44 1.72 5.84 -0.58
C ARG A 44 0.85 5.60 -1.83
N GLU A 45 1.45 5.10 -2.89
CA GLU A 45 0.88 4.83 -4.20
C GLU A 45 1.75 3.80 -4.93
N GLY A 46 1.19 3.16 -5.95
CA GLY A 46 1.97 2.27 -6.81
C GLY A 46 1.16 1.63 -7.92
N GLY A 47 1.86 0.85 -8.74
CA GLY A 47 1.25 0.15 -9.87
C GLY A 47 0.31 -0.96 -9.42
N ILE A 48 -0.81 -1.12 -10.12
CA ILE A 48 -1.75 -2.22 -9.92
C ILE A 48 -2.22 -2.74 -11.27
N THR A 49 -2.25 -4.06 -11.39
CA THR A 49 -2.70 -4.77 -12.58
C THR A 49 -3.62 -5.91 -12.18
N VAL A 50 -4.74 -6.05 -12.87
CA VAL A 50 -5.72 -7.12 -12.64
C VAL A 50 -6.16 -7.68 -13.98
N THR A 51 -6.22 -9.01 -14.10
CA THR A 51 -6.78 -9.68 -15.28
C THR A 51 -8.09 -10.35 -14.90
N ILE A 52 -9.18 -9.89 -15.52
CA ILE A 52 -10.53 -10.45 -15.38
C ILE A 52 -10.90 -11.01 -16.75
N GLU A 53 -11.19 -12.31 -16.79
CA GLU A 53 -11.40 -13.05 -18.04
C GLU A 53 -10.18 -12.87 -18.97
N ASP A 54 -10.38 -12.41 -20.21
CA ASP A 54 -9.30 -12.14 -21.18
C ASP A 54 -8.89 -10.66 -21.22
N ARG A 55 -9.27 -9.87 -20.20
CA ARG A 55 -9.02 -8.43 -20.17
C ARG A 55 -8.11 -8.05 -19.01
N THR A 56 -7.03 -7.35 -19.35
CA THR A 56 -6.11 -6.78 -18.37
C THR A 56 -6.45 -5.32 -18.13
N TYR A 57 -6.67 -4.99 -16.87
CA TYR A 57 -6.87 -3.65 -16.35
C TYR A 57 -5.59 -3.20 -15.65
N THR A 58 -5.10 -2.01 -15.98
CA THR A 58 -3.87 -1.45 -15.41
C THR A 58 -4.13 -0.04 -14.90
N GLY A 59 -3.48 0.33 -13.80
CA GLY A 59 -3.56 1.67 -13.26
C GLY A 59 -2.68 1.88 -12.04
N THR A 60 -3.09 2.81 -11.20
CA THR A 60 -2.39 3.19 -9.97
C THR A 60 -3.35 3.07 -8.79
N TRP A 61 -2.85 2.54 -7.67
CA TRP A 61 -3.51 2.64 -6.38
C TRP A 61 -2.87 3.78 -5.57
N VAL A 62 -3.66 4.45 -4.74
CA VAL A 62 -3.22 5.55 -3.87
C VAL A 62 -3.84 5.39 -2.49
N GLU A 63 -3.03 5.45 -1.43
CA GLU A 63 -3.47 5.52 -0.04
C GLU A 63 -4.21 6.84 0.20
N VAL A 64 -5.46 6.74 0.61
CA VAL A 64 -6.33 7.89 0.94
C VAL A 64 -6.46 8.10 2.45
N VAL A 65 -6.30 7.03 3.23
CA VAL A 65 -6.23 7.09 4.70
C VAL A 65 -5.03 6.27 5.14
N SER A 66 -4.14 6.87 5.93
CA SER A 66 -2.94 6.17 6.38
C SER A 66 -3.26 5.09 7.39
N ASP A 67 -2.54 3.96 7.30
CA ASP A 67 -2.56 2.89 8.31
C ASP A 67 -2.00 3.34 9.68
N ARG A 68 -1.31 4.48 9.73
CA ARG A 68 -0.65 5.03 10.92
C ARG A 68 -0.82 6.53 11.03
N SER A 69 -1.03 7.01 12.25
CA SER A 69 -0.97 8.43 12.60
C SER A 69 0.33 8.73 13.37
N GLN A 70 1.07 9.74 12.93
CA GLN A 70 2.28 10.21 13.63
C GLN A 70 1.96 11.50 14.38
N GLY A 71 2.29 11.55 15.66
CA GLY A 71 2.10 12.71 16.51
C GLY A 71 3.39 13.08 17.24
N TYR A 72 3.52 14.36 17.55
CA TYR A 72 4.60 14.87 18.38
C TYR A 72 3.99 15.46 19.64
N ALA A 73 4.35 14.92 20.81
CA ALA A 73 3.96 15.46 22.09
C ALA A 73 5.11 16.30 22.64
N THR A 74 4.87 17.60 22.85
CA THR A 74 5.75 18.43 23.68
C THR A 74 5.34 18.25 25.14
N ALA A 75 6.23 17.74 25.98
CA ALA A 75 6.03 17.82 27.42
C ALA A 75 6.10 19.30 27.83
N GLY A 76 5.02 19.84 28.40
CA GLY A 76 4.89 21.26 28.74
C GLY A 76 5.97 21.77 29.69
N VAL A 77 6.40 23.01 29.46
CA VAL A 77 7.29 23.79 30.32
C VAL A 77 6.63 24.08 31.67
N GLY A 78 7.00 23.30 32.70
CA GLY A 78 6.67 23.59 34.09
C GLY A 78 7.66 24.59 34.70
N ALA A 79 7.16 25.75 35.14
CA ALA A 79 7.93 26.72 35.92
C ALA A 79 8.19 26.17 37.34
N GLY A 80 9.28 25.43 37.50
CA GLY A 80 9.75 24.93 38.79
C GLY A 80 11.28 24.97 38.85
N HIS A 81 11.84 25.47 39.95
CA HIS A 81 13.24 25.89 40.09
C HIS A 81 14.33 24.79 39.98
N ARG A 82 14.00 23.56 39.54
CA ARG A 82 14.97 22.49 39.26
C ARG A 82 14.43 21.53 38.19
N GLY A 83 14.97 21.60 36.98
CA GLY A 83 14.84 20.51 35.99
C GLY A 83 14.46 20.98 34.59
N TRP A 84 15.47 21.30 33.77
CA TRP A 84 15.30 21.43 32.32
C TRP A 84 15.20 20.03 31.72
N ALA A 85 13.98 19.50 31.59
CA ALA A 85 13.68 18.37 30.71
C ALA A 85 12.83 18.89 29.55
N MET A 86 13.47 19.55 28.58
CA MET A 86 12.85 19.85 27.29
C MET A 86 12.93 18.60 26.42
N GLY A 87 12.01 17.65 26.64
CA GLY A 87 11.92 16.41 25.87
C GLY A 87 10.54 16.29 25.23
N GLY A 88 10.46 16.52 23.93
CA GLY A 88 9.28 16.13 23.14
C GLY A 88 9.49 14.73 22.57
N SER A 89 8.47 13.89 22.64
CA SER A 89 8.51 12.52 22.10
C SER A 89 7.63 12.41 20.86
N PHE A 90 8.15 11.72 19.84
CA PHE A 90 7.35 11.27 18.72
C PHE A 90 6.65 9.97 19.11
N PHE A 91 5.38 9.86 18.77
CA PHE A 91 4.62 8.63 18.92
C PHE A 91 3.92 8.31 17.60
N THR A 92 3.87 7.02 17.28
CA THR A 92 3.11 6.50 16.15
C THR A 92 1.96 5.68 16.73
N VAL A 93 0.74 5.98 16.31
CA VAL A 93 -0.46 5.22 16.66
C VAL A 93 -0.92 4.50 15.40
N ASP A 94 -1.08 3.18 15.50
CA ASP A 94 -1.70 2.39 14.44
C ASP A 94 -3.17 2.79 14.31
N ASN A 95 -3.65 2.95 13.09
CA ASN A 95 -5.07 3.16 12.82
C ASN A 95 -5.80 1.82 13.01
N PRO A 96 -6.66 1.65 14.04
CA PRO A 96 -7.35 0.39 14.29
C PRO A 96 -8.32 0.02 13.16
N SER A 97 -8.73 0.99 12.34
CA SER A 97 -9.57 0.79 11.16
C SER A 97 -8.79 0.35 9.91
N GLY A 98 -7.46 0.30 9.99
CA GLY A 98 -6.57 0.02 8.86
C GLY A 98 -6.38 1.20 7.91
N GLY A 99 -5.40 1.09 7.01
CA GLY A 99 -5.23 2.05 5.91
C GLY A 99 -6.31 1.85 4.83
N GLU A 100 -6.67 2.92 4.12
CA GLU A 100 -7.58 2.86 2.98
C GLU A 100 -6.87 3.33 1.73
N ALA A 101 -7.13 2.68 0.61
CA ALA A 101 -6.58 3.06 -0.68
C ALA A 101 -7.66 2.99 -1.76
N LYS A 102 -7.50 3.80 -2.80
CA LYS A 102 -8.34 3.75 -4.01
C LYS A 102 -7.48 3.42 -5.20
N ALA A 103 -8.01 2.59 -6.10
CA ALA A 103 -7.36 2.32 -7.37
C ALA A 103 -8.32 2.58 -8.53
N LEU A 104 -7.77 3.20 -9.58
CA LEU A 104 -8.48 3.45 -10.83
C LEU A 104 -7.70 2.75 -11.94
N LEU A 105 -8.31 1.74 -12.53
CA LEU A 105 -7.70 0.92 -13.57
C LEU A 105 -8.52 1.03 -14.85
N ARG A 106 -7.83 0.82 -15.97
CA ARG A 106 -8.43 0.82 -17.30
C ARG A 106 -7.83 -0.27 -18.16
N SER A 107 -8.64 -0.87 -19.00
CA SER A 107 -8.22 -1.82 -20.01
C SER A 107 -7.89 -1.14 -21.35
N ALA A 108 -7.28 -1.89 -22.28
CA ALA A 108 -6.89 -1.38 -23.59
C ALA A 108 -8.08 -0.94 -24.48
N ASP A 109 -9.23 -1.60 -24.32
CA ASP A 109 -10.51 -1.26 -24.96
C ASP A 109 -11.27 -0.14 -24.25
N GLY A 110 -10.73 0.37 -23.14
CA GLY A 110 -11.20 1.57 -22.48
C GLY A 110 -12.20 1.36 -21.34
N GLU A 111 -12.58 0.12 -21.01
CA GLU A 111 -13.39 -0.19 -19.83
C GLU A 111 -12.62 0.10 -18.53
N GLY A 112 -13.34 0.62 -17.55
CA GLY A 112 -12.84 0.98 -16.22
C GLY A 112 -13.10 -0.10 -15.18
N LEU A 113 -12.20 -0.15 -14.20
CA LEU A 113 -12.35 -0.92 -12.97
C LEU A 113 -11.89 -0.02 -11.81
N ARG A 114 -12.78 0.21 -10.83
CA ARG A 114 -12.53 1.08 -9.68
C ARG A 114 -12.51 0.24 -8.42
N CYS A 115 -11.48 0.37 -7.60
CA CYS A 115 -11.34 -0.43 -6.39
C CYS A 115 -11.22 0.44 -5.14
N ASP A 116 -11.95 0.04 -4.11
CA ASP A 116 -11.80 0.50 -2.73
C ASP A 116 -11.08 -0.59 -1.94
N LEU A 117 -9.83 -0.31 -1.58
CA LEU A 117 -8.93 -1.23 -0.91
C LEU A 117 -8.76 -0.83 0.55
N ARG A 118 -8.55 -1.80 1.42
CA ARG A 118 -8.29 -1.64 2.84
C ARG A 118 -7.12 -2.51 3.27
N GLY A 119 -6.18 -1.90 3.97
CA GLY A 119 -5.11 -2.57 4.68
C GLY A 119 -5.66 -3.27 5.92
N GLY A 120 -5.26 -4.53 6.09
CA GLY A 120 -5.50 -5.30 7.30
C GLY A 120 -4.22 -5.48 8.12
N TYR A 121 -4.34 -6.19 9.24
CA TYR A 121 -3.20 -6.51 10.08
C TYR A 121 -2.21 -7.43 9.34
N GLY A 122 -0.90 -7.18 9.49
CA GLY A 122 0.14 -8.07 8.94
C GLY A 122 0.42 -7.96 7.43
N ARG A 123 0.24 -6.77 6.83
CA ARG A 123 0.46 -6.49 5.39
C ARG A 123 -0.46 -7.26 4.43
N ALA A 124 -1.49 -7.94 4.96
CA ALA A 124 -2.60 -8.44 4.17
C ALA A 124 -3.70 -7.37 4.11
N GLY A 125 -4.67 -7.54 3.22
CA GLY A 125 -5.77 -6.61 3.09
C GLY A 125 -6.92 -7.18 2.28
N GLY A 126 -7.90 -6.36 2.02
CA GLY A 126 -9.03 -6.71 1.18
C GLY A 126 -9.68 -5.48 0.58
N GLY A 127 -10.83 -5.66 -0.04
CA GLY A 127 -11.54 -4.54 -0.65
C GLY A 127 -12.65 -4.99 -1.57
N MET A 128 -13.13 -4.05 -2.38
CA MET A 128 -14.10 -4.30 -3.43
C MET A 128 -13.72 -3.53 -4.68
N CYS A 129 -13.87 -4.16 -5.84
CA CYS A 129 -13.79 -3.48 -7.13
C CYS A 129 -15.16 -3.48 -7.82
N PHE A 130 -15.39 -2.48 -8.67
CA PHE A 130 -16.56 -2.36 -9.53
C PHE A 130 -16.11 -2.07 -10.95
N ASP A 131 -16.63 -2.84 -11.90
CA ASP A 131 -16.49 -2.48 -13.32
C ASP A 131 -17.47 -1.35 -13.71
N ASP A 132 -17.34 -0.84 -14.93
CA ASP A 132 -18.24 0.21 -15.44
C ASP A 132 -19.72 -0.21 -15.55
N ARG A 133 -20.02 -1.51 -15.48
CA ARG A 133 -21.38 -2.04 -15.44
C ARG A 133 -21.91 -2.15 -14.01
N GLY A 134 -21.11 -1.78 -13.00
CA GLY A 134 -21.46 -1.85 -11.59
C GLY A 134 -21.37 -3.25 -11.00
N ARG A 135 -20.73 -4.21 -11.68
CA ARG A 135 -20.56 -5.57 -11.16
C ARG A 135 -19.53 -5.56 -10.03
N PRO A 136 -19.88 -6.04 -8.83
CA PRO A 136 -18.98 -6.04 -7.68
C PRO A 136 -18.06 -7.28 -7.66
N TYR A 137 -16.80 -7.05 -7.29
CA TYR A 137 -15.78 -8.07 -7.08
C TYR A 137 -15.20 -7.91 -5.68
N ASP A 138 -15.28 -8.95 -4.85
CA ASP A 138 -14.57 -8.97 -3.57
C ASP A 138 -13.08 -9.20 -3.82
N VAL A 139 -12.23 -8.47 -3.10
CA VAL A 139 -10.77 -8.47 -3.28
C VAL A 139 -10.08 -8.98 -2.02
N GLN A 140 -9.10 -9.85 -2.20
CA GLN A 140 -8.13 -10.22 -1.18
C GLN A 140 -6.72 -9.79 -1.61
N ILE A 141 -5.98 -9.20 -0.68
CA ILE A 141 -4.61 -8.72 -0.87
C ILE A 141 -3.70 -9.55 0.03
N ARG A 142 -2.68 -10.18 -0.55
CA ARG A 142 -1.71 -10.99 0.19
C ARG A 142 -0.28 -10.60 -0.18
N PRO A 143 0.63 -10.50 0.79
CA PRO A 143 2.05 -10.30 0.48
C PRO A 143 2.60 -11.50 -0.29
N VAL A 144 3.46 -11.25 -1.29
CA VAL A 144 4.26 -12.31 -1.89
C VAL A 144 5.34 -12.72 -0.88
N PRO A 145 5.52 -14.03 -0.58
CA PRO A 145 6.59 -14.48 0.30
C PRO A 145 7.95 -13.98 -0.18
N ALA A 146 8.77 -13.45 0.73
CA ALA A 146 10.17 -13.16 0.43
C ALA A 146 10.90 -14.48 0.22
N SER A 147 11.47 -14.68 -0.97
CA SER A 147 12.33 -15.82 -1.32
C SER A 147 13.73 -15.66 -0.75
#